data_AF-A0A7C9AED6-F1
#
_entry.id   AF-A0A7C9AED6-F1
#
_cell.length_a   1.000
_cell.length_b   1.000
_cell.length_c   1.000
_cell.angle_alpha   90.00
_cell.angle_beta   90.00
_cell.angle_gamma   90.00
#
_symmetry.space_group_name_H-M   'P 1'
#
loop_
_entity.id
_entity.type
_entity.pdbx_description
1 polymer ?
#
loop_
_entity_poly.entity_id
_entity_poly.type
_entity_poly.pdbx_seq_one_letter_code
_entity_poly.pdbx_strand_id
1 'polypeptide(L)'
;IIFEMEPDNSGMYVLLSNLYAASGRWHDVRRMRLKMRDKGVKKVPGYSWIEVQNRIHTFSAGDNCHPEKSRVYSFLEGLELRMKHDGYVSSVKLVLHDVDDEEKEHV
;
A
#
# COMPACT_ATOMS: atom_id res chain seq x y z
N ILE A 1 -4.53 -2.82 26.22
CA ILE A 1 -4.01 -1.43 26.39
C ILE A 1 -4.13 -0.59 25.10
N ILE A 2 -3.24 -0.68 24.09
CA ILE A 2 -3.30 0.25 22.92
C ILE A 2 -4.66 0.27 22.20
N PHE A 3 -5.29 -0.89 21.94
CA PHE A 3 -6.60 -0.95 21.27
C PHE A 3 -7.81 -0.64 22.18
N GLU A 4 -7.57 -0.44 23.46
CA GLU A 4 -8.55 0.06 24.43
C GLU A 4 -8.41 1.58 24.58
N MET A 5 -7.18 2.10 24.48
CA MET A 5 -6.89 3.54 24.59
C MET A 5 -7.18 4.30 23.29
N GLU A 6 -6.78 3.75 22.14
CA GLU A 6 -6.98 4.37 20.83
C GLU A 6 -7.70 3.39 19.88
N PRO A 7 -8.97 3.07 20.15
CA PRO A 7 -9.69 2.02 19.43
C PRO A 7 -9.89 2.29 17.94
N ASP A 8 -9.90 3.56 17.53
CA ASP A 8 -10.16 4.02 16.15
C ASP A 8 -8.89 4.37 15.37
N ASN A 9 -7.72 4.27 16.00
CA ASN A 9 -6.45 4.57 15.36
C ASN A 9 -6.05 3.45 14.40
N SER A 10 -6.48 3.55 13.14
CA SER A 10 -6.20 2.56 12.09
C SER A 10 -4.70 2.29 11.90
N GLY A 11 -3.85 3.29 12.13
CA GLY A 11 -2.40 3.16 12.04
C GLY A 11 -1.83 2.13 13.01
N MET A 12 -2.33 2.08 14.25
CA MET A 12 -1.85 1.13 15.26
C MET A 12 -2.20 -0.31 14.91
N TYR A 13 -3.39 -0.56 14.34
CA TYR A 13 -3.76 -1.90 13.87
C TYR A 13 -2.89 -2.33 12.70
N VAL A 14 -2.64 -1.43 11.75
CA VAL A 14 -1.80 -1.72 10.58
C VAL A 14 -0.36 -1.99 11.00
N LEU A 15 0.21 -1.17 11.89
CA LEU A 15 1.58 -1.37 12.38
C LEU A 15 1.75 -2.72 13.10
N LEU A 16 0.82 -3.08 14.00
CA LEU A 16 0.89 -4.37 14.68
C LEU A 16 0.67 -5.54 13.71
N SER A 17 -0.26 -5.41 12.75
CA SER A 17 -0.45 -6.40 11.70
C SER A 17 0.82 -6.58 10.86
N ASN A 18 1.54 -5.50 10.53
CA ASN A 18 2.79 -5.57 9.78
C ASN A 18 3.89 -6.24 10.60
N LEU A 19 3.98 -6.00 11.91
CA LEU A 19 4.90 -6.70 12.80
C LEU A 19 4.63 -8.21 12.83
N TYR A 20 3.35 -8.61 12.83
CA TYR A 20 2.96 -10.00 12.73
C TYR A 20 3.31 -10.61 11.37
N ALA A 21 3.09 -9.89 10.27
CA ALA A 21 3.48 -10.34 8.94
C ALA A 21 5.01 -10.53 8.82
N ALA A 22 5.79 -9.57 9.31
CA ALA A 22 7.25 -9.65 9.32
C ALA A 22 7.81 -10.83 10.15
N SER A 23 7.02 -11.36 11.10
CA SER A 23 7.35 -12.53 11.90
C SER A 23 6.67 -13.83 11.41
N GLY A 24 6.05 -13.82 10.23
CA GLY A 24 5.35 -14.99 9.66
C GLY A 24 4.07 -15.40 10.41
N ARG A 25 3.56 -14.54 11.30
CA ARG A 25 2.39 -14.82 12.14
C ARG A 25 1.09 -14.49 11.40
N TRP A 26 0.80 -15.20 10.31
CA TRP A 26 -0.36 -14.93 9.45
C TRP A 26 -1.71 -15.09 10.14
N HIS A 27 -1.81 -16.00 11.11
CA HIS A 27 -3.01 -16.11 11.94
C HIS A 27 -3.28 -14.82 12.73
N ASP A 28 -2.24 -14.20 13.28
CA ASP A 28 -2.35 -12.91 13.97
C ASP A 28 -2.74 -11.76 13.02
N VAL A 29 -2.17 -11.73 11.82
CA VAL A 29 -2.56 -10.78 10.76
C VAL A 29 -4.06 -10.88 10.48
N ARG A 30 -4.59 -12.09 10.30
CA ARG A 30 -6.02 -12.33 10.09
C ARG A 30 -6.84 -11.84 11.29
N ARG A 31 -6.41 -12.11 12.52
CA ARG A 31 -7.08 -11.60 13.73
C ARG A 31 -7.12 -10.07 13.76
N MET A 32 -6.06 -9.39 13.37
CA MET A 32 -6.04 -7.92 13.32
C MET A 32 -7.01 -7.38 12.26
N ARG A 33 -7.04 -7.97 11.06
CA ARG A 33 -7.99 -7.60 10.00
C ARG A 33 -9.45 -7.79 10.44
N LEU A 34 -9.76 -8.91 11.10
CA LEU A 34 -11.08 -9.17 11.67
C LEU A 34 -11.45 -8.11 12.72
N LYS A 35 -10.53 -7.81 13.64
CA LYS A 35 -10.76 -6.82 14.70
C LYS A 35 -11.02 -5.41 14.14
N MET A 36 -10.28 -5.00 13.11
CA MET A 36 -10.52 -3.73 12.40
C MET A 36 -11.92 -3.70 11.77
N ARG A 37 -12.30 -4.76 11.06
CA ARG A 37 -13.62 -4.89 10.43
C ARG A 37 -14.75 -4.83 11.47
N ASP A 38 -14.65 -5.60 12.54
CA ASP A 38 -15.69 -5.72 13.56
C ASP A 38 -15.87 -4.40 14.34
N LYS A 39 -14.82 -3.58 14.45
CA LYS A 39 -14.88 -2.23 15.01
C LYS A 39 -15.19 -1.14 13.98
N GLY A 40 -15.34 -1.47 12.70
CA GLY A 40 -15.55 -0.49 11.63
C GLY A 40 -14.33 0.40 11.31
N VAL A 41 -13.14 0.05 11.82
CA VAL A 41 -11.90 0.79 11.59
C VAL A 41 -11.39 0.49 10.19
N LYS A 42 -11.29 1.53 9.36
CA LYS A 42 -10.76 1.44 8.00
C LYS A 42 -9.37 2.05 7.93
N LYS A 43 -8.46 1.40 7.19
CA LYS A 43 -7.17 2.01 6.83
C LYS A 43 -7.44 3.27 6.01
N VAL A 44 -6.86 4.39 6.42
CA VAL A 44 -6.83 5.60 5.60
C VAL A 44 -5.84 5.37 4.45
N PRO A 45 -6.26 5.46 3.18
CA PRO A 45 -5.34 5.33 2.06
C PRO A 45 -4.33 6.48 2.08
N GLY A 46 -3.08 6.17 1.73
CA GLY A 46 -2.09 7.21 1.46
C GLY A 46 -2.43 7.91 0.16
N TYR A 47 -2.15 9.21 0.08
CA TYR A 47 -2.29 9.98 -1.14
C TYR A 47 -1.10 10.91 -1.31
N SER A 48 -0.73 11.15 -2.57
CA SER A 48 0.24 12.15 -3.00
C SER A 48 -0.44 13.08 -3.99
N TRP A 49 0.12 14.27 -4.16
CA TRP A 49 -0.38 15.22 -5.16
C TRP A 49 0.77 16.01 -5.76
N ILE A 50 0.55 16.48 -6.98
CA ILE A 50 1.42 17.44 -7.66
C ILE A 50 0.58 18.59 -8.21
N GLU A 51 1.21 19.74 -8.41
CA GLU A 51 0.59 20.88 -9.08
C GLU A 51 1.20 21.06 -10.47
N VAL A 52 0.35 21.07 -11.49
CA VAL A 52 0.75 21.28 -12.89
C VAL A 52 -0.18 22.31 -13.49
N GLN A 53 0.37 23.38 -14.06
CA GLN A 53 -0.42 24.45 -14.69
C GLN A 53 -1.57 24.95 -13.80
N ASN A 54 -1.26 25.17 -12.51
CA ASN A 54 -2.21 25.67 -11.51
C ASN A 54 -3.41 24.71 -11.24
N ARG A 55 -3.24 23.42 -11.56
CA ARG A 55 -4.20 22.35 -11.27
C ARG A 55 -3.55 21.31 -10.35
N ILE A 56 -4.27 20.92 -9.30
CA ILE A 56 -3.85 19.85 -8.41
C ILE A 56 -4.25 18.50 -9.01
N HIS A 57 -3.27 17.61 -9.12
CA HIS A 57 -3.43 16.23 -9.55
C HIS A 57 -3.16 15.32 -8.35
N THR A 58 -4.20 14.67 -7.83
CA THR A 58 -4.12 13.77 -6.66
C THR A 58 -4.05 12.32 -7.12
N PHE A 59 -3.20 11.55 -6.45
CA PHE A 59 -3.01 10.12 -6.65
C PHE A 59 -3.18 9.44 -5.29
N SER A 60 -4.15 8.54 -5.17
CA SER A 60 -4.42 7.81 -3.93
C SER A 60 -4.08 6.34 -4.12
N ALA A 61 -3.51 5.71 -3.09
CA ALA A 61 -3.17 4.29 -3.11
C ALA A 61 -4.45 3.44 -3.30
N GLY A 62 -4.48 2.67 -4.39
CA GLY A 62 -5.62 1.83 -4.76
C GLY A 62 -6.79 2.56 -5.43
N ASP A 63 -6.64 3.85 -5.76
CA ASP A 63 -7.66 4.63 -6.47
C ASP A 63 -7.31 4.80 -7.95
N ASN A 64 -8.37 4.86 -8.76
CA ASN A 64 -8.36 4.98 -10.21
C ASN A 64 -9.27 6.14 -10.69
N CYS A 65 -9.43 7.18 -9.88
CA CYS A 65 -10.26 8.34 -10.20
C CYS A 65 -9.58 9.39 -11.09
N HIS A 66 -8.25 9.35 -11.28
CA HIS A 66 -7.56 10.37 -12.09
C HIS A 66 -8.01 10.27 -13.57
N PRO A 67 -8.46 11.37 -14.21
CA PRO A 67 -8.96 11.35 -15.59
C PRO A 67 -7.96 10.80 -16.60
N GLU A 68 -6.67 11.06 -16.38
CA GLU A 68 -5.59 10.61 -17.26
C GLU A 68 -4.86 9.34 -16.76
N LYS A 69 -5.45 8.60 -15.81
CA LYS A 69 -4.78 7.44 -15.17
C LYS A 69 -4.15 6.48 -16.18
N SER A 70 -4.84 6.20 -17.29
CA SER A 70 -4.35 5.25 -18.29
C SER A 70 -3.05 5.73 -18.92
N ARG A 71 -2.97 7.02 -19.26
CA ARG A 71 -1.74 7.61 -19.83
C ARG A 71 -0.60 7.59 -18.83
N VAL A 72 -0.90 7.89 -17.56
CA VAL A 72 0.09 7.87 -16.48
C VAL A 72 0.62 6.46 -16.26
N TYR A 73 -0.24 5.46 -16.10
CA TYR A 73 0.19 4.08 -15.87
C TYR A 73 0.96 3.49 -17.06
N SER A 74 0.52 3.71 -18.30
CA SER A 74 1.28 3.26 -19.47
C SER A 74 2.66 3.92 -19.58
N PHE A 75 2.79 5.18 -19.16
CA PHE A 75 4.10 5.84 -19.08
C PHE A 75 4.99 5.23 -17.98
N LEU A 76 4.42 4.96 -16.81
CA LEU A 76 5.15 4.34 -15.69
C LEU A 76 5.61 2.92 -16.04
N GLU A 77 4.79 2.10 -16.69
CA GLU A 77 5.17 0.77 -17.20
C GLU A 77 6.35 0.85 -18.18
N GLY A 78 6.31 1.78 -19.13
CA GLY A 78 7.41 2.00 -20.05
C GLY A 78 8.69 2.48 -19.36
N LEU A 79 8.56 3.30 -18.32
CA LEU A 79 9.69 3.75 -17.51
C LEU A 79 10.30 2.61 -16.71
N GLU A 80 9.49 1.75 -16.10
CA GLU A 80 9.94 0.58 -15.36
C GLU A 80 10.73 -0.38 -16.24
N LEU A 81 10.23 -0.66 -17.45
CA LEU A 81 10.94 -1.51 -18.44
C LEU A 81 12.32 -0.94 -18.79
N ARG A 82 12.42 0.38 -18.99
CA ARG A 82 13.70 1.04 -19.26
C ARG A 82 14.65 0.98 -18.07
N MET A 83 14.13 1.20 -16.86
CA MET A 83 14.93 1.10 -15.63
C MET A 83 15.48 -0.33 -15.47
N LYS A 84 14.63 -1.35 -15.65
CA LYS A 84 15.03 -2.76 -15.60
C LYS A 84 16.11 -3.08 -16.65
N HIS A 85 15.97 -2.57 -17.88
CA HIS A 85 17.00 -2.70 -18.93
C HIS A 85 18.34 -2.07 -18.51
N ASP A 86 18.31 -0.95 -17.80
CA ASP A 86 19.50 -0.23 -17.33
C ASP A 86 20.07 -0.82 -16.01
N GLY A 87 19.57 -1.98 -15.57
CA GLY A 87 20.09 -2.73 -14.42
C GLY A 87 19.41 -2.41 -13.08
N TYR A 88 18.28 -1.70 -13.08
CA TYR A 88 17.48 -1.53 -11.88
C TYR A 88 16.88 -2.87 -11.42
N VAL A 89 17.04 -3.19 -10.14
CA VAL A 89 16.45 -4.36 -9.49
C VAL A 89 15.47 -3.88 -8.42
N SER A 90 14.21 -4.31 -8.52
CA SER A 90 13.19 -3.96 -7.54
C SER A 90 13.49 -4.61 -6.18
N SER A 91 13.32 -3.85 -5.10
CA SER A 91 13.53 -4.36 -3.74
C SER A 91 12.21 -4.86 -3.14
N VAL A 92 11.92 -6.15 -3.29
CA VAL A 92 10.73 -6.80 -2.71
C VAL A 92 10.82 -7.08 -1.20
N LYS A 93 11.98 -6.83 -0.56
CA LYS A 93 12.26 -7.18 0.85
C LYS A 93 11.31 -6.56 1.88
N LEU A 94 10.57 -5.50 1.53
CA LEU A 94 9.66 -4.78 2.42
C LEU A 94 8.18 -5.01 2.09
N VAL A 95 7.87 -5.81 1.08
CA VAL A 95 6.48 -6.12 0.73
C VAL A 95 6.00 -7.25 1.65
N LEU A 96 5.32 -6.88 2.74
CA LEU A 96 4.84 -7.78 3.78
C LEU A 96 3.55 -8.54 3.42
N HIS A 97 3.23 -8.65 2.13
CA HIS A 97 2.10 -9.45 1.65
C HIS A 97 2.50 -10.92 1.49
N ASP A 98 1.59 -11.81 1.87
CA ASP A 98 1.69 -13.26 1.65
C ASP A 98 1.33 -13.58 0.19
N VAL A 99 2.18 -13.13 -0.73
CA VAL A 99 2.08 -13.29 -2.19
C VAL A 99 3.46 -13.63 -2.73
N ASP A 100 3.52 -14.26 -3.91
CA ASP A 100 4.79 -14.67 -4.51
C ASP A 100 5.65 -13.43 -4.87
N ASP A 101 6.97 -13.61 -4.97
CA ASP A 101 7.90 -12.48 -5.15
C ASP A 101 7.64 -11.72 -6.47
N GLU A 102 7.12 -12.39 -7.50
CA GLU A 102 6.65 -11.76 -8.75
C GLU A 102 5.43 -10.86 -8.51
N GLU A 103 4.50 -11.28 -7.65
CA GLU A 103 3.33 -10.48 -7.28
C GLU A 103 3.73 -9.31 -6.37
N LYS A 104 4.79 -9.44 -5.56
CA LYS A 104 5.34 -8.34 -4.76
C LYS A 104 5.95 -7.22 -5.61
N GLU A 105 6.43 -7.51 -6.82
CA GLU A 105 6.92 -6.46 -7.73
C GLU A 105 5.79 -5.57 -8.27
N HIS A 106 4.55 -6.05 -8.22
CA HIS A 106 3.37 -5.37 -8.74
C HIS A 106 2.43 -4.83 -7.64
N VAL A 107 2.88 -4.82 -6.38
CA VAL A 107 2.17 -4.29 -5.19
C VAL A 107 2.71 -2.92 -4.81
#